data_AF-A0A833ASN9-F1
#
_entry.id   AF-A0A833ASN9-F1
#
_cell.length_a   1.000
_cell.length_b   1.000
_cell.length_c   1.000
_cell.angle_alpha   90.00
_cell.angle_beta   90.00
_cell.angle_gamma   90.00
#
_symmetry.space_group_name_H-M   'P 1'
#
loop_
_entity.id
_entity.type
_entity.pdbx_description
1 polymer ?
#
loop_
_entity_poly.entity_id
_entity_poly.type
_entity_poly.pdbx_seq_one_letter_code
_entity_poly.pdbx_strand_id
1 'polypeptide(L)'
;RDINNNPKSGIDVKLVVRTYTIEDDLHIVNLYGTTNSQGSVYLETLIPPELSESLYDMQASMTEADYSVLVSSSTWTNSQNYLYPYFKVGKDLDGNGVQDDLELALASKFCPNLSLHSGDNGVRPVPVEIMDRNHDGDLDWQDVIVDAYTVAGDFIDSFSPSQIYIPDMIYKQLYPYYHPEEAVLTYIDTNNDYCFSCSGDDYPPATRILHPHFEWGNLGETTPYDWYAHWDLKLAEHGNDSRFTEGTTYAHLFTSGSDIVIQYWFFYPFNACANRHESDWEHINVVIDGQDPSTAEIVKVVYYYHHEEKAKNPSEITIVNQTHPKVYVGGFIAINFEGSFYAGHGSHGSYFRSGIHYNVNDLNSNETVDGNGLVIDFDDYANIVILPGLDYVNNGNNNTNPYIDSYGNNLNWMIYNAMWGHLVSHPSAGTGLYSSLKGFLDLIEFVVGSKWFDSPDNPGNWSVPGPAQHSKWEVKGY
;
A
#
# COMPACT_ATOMS: atom_id res chain seq x y z
N ARG A 1 13.80 -18.04 21.96
CA ARG A 1 14.45 -16.96 22.76
C ARG A 1 14.32 -15.66 21.99
N ASP A 2 14.20 -14.51 22.67
CA ASP A 2 14.14 -13.20 22.01
C ASP A 2 15.48 -12.72 21.45
N ILE A 3 15.49 -11.53 20.84
CA ILE A 3 16.69 -10.92 20.29
C ILE A 3 17.79 -10.70 21.33
N ASN A 4 17.39 -10.42 22.57
CA ASN A 4 18.23 -10.26 23.75
C ASN A 4 18.61 -11.61 24.40
N ASN A 5 18.32 -12.72 23.73
CA ASN A 5 18.60 -14.08 24.17
C ASN A 5 17.84 -14.48 25.46
N ASN A 6 16.76 -13.80 25.82
CA ASN A 6 15.91 -14.19 26.93
C ASN A 6 14.94 -15.31 26.49
N PRO A 7 14.60 -16.25 27.38
CA PRO A 7 13.57 -17.25 27.09
C PRO A 7 12.17 -16.62 26.95
N LYS A 8 11.36 -17.16 26.02
CA LYS A 8 9.97 -16.75 25.81
C LYS A 8 9.04 -17.91 26.12
N SER A 9 8.11 -17.71 27.04
CA SER A 9 7.02 -18.64 27.35
C SER A 9 5.80 -18.37 26.49
N GLY A 10 4.92 -19.36 26.38
CA GLY A 10 3.63 -19.16 25.71
C GLY A 10 3.70 -19.31 24.20
N ILE A 11 4.84 -19.74 23.63
CA ILE A 11 4.99 -19.90 22.18
C ILE A 11 4.54 -21.30 21.78
N ASP A 12 3.56 -21.39 20.89
CA ASP A 12 3.12 -22.67 20.34
C ASP A 12 4.15 -23.26 19.36
N VAL A 13 4.43 -24.55 19.55
CA VAL A 13 5.38 -25.34 18.78
C VAL A 13 4.71 -26.62 18.32
N LYS A 14 4.95 -26.96 17.05
CA LYS A 14 4.52 -28.20 16.41
C LYS A 14 5.71 -29.10 16.10
N LEU A 15 5.60 -30.38 16.43
CA LEU A 15 6.51 -31.43 15.98
C LEU A 15 5.75 -32.39 15.07
N VAL A 16 6.21 -32.52 13.84
CA VAL A 16 5.72 -33.48 12.84
C VAL A 16 6.68 -34.66 12.81
N VAL A 17 6.16 -35.86 13.07
CA VAL A 17 6.91 -37.11 12.98
C VAL A 17 6.32 -37.93 11.84
N ARG A 18 7.16 -38.33 10.88
CA ARG A 18 6.78 -39.16 9.73
C ARG A 18 7.46 -40.52 9.82
N THR A 19 6.66 -41.58 9.76
CA THR A 19 7.12 -42.98 9.83
C THR A 19 6.46 -43.80 8.75
N TYR A 20 7.16 -44.82 8.23
CA TYR A 20 6.58 -45.79 7.30
C TYR A 20 6.36 -47.15 7.96
N THR A 21 5.29 -47.85 7.56
CA THR A 21 5.15 -49.28 7.85
C THR A 21 6.07 -50.12 6.95
N ILE A 22 6.18 -51.41 7.26
CA ILE A 22 6.81 -52.43 6.39
C ILE A 22 6.08 -52.53 5.02
N GLU A 23 4.83 -52.06 4.93
CA GLU A 23 4.01 -52.05 3.72
C GLU A 23 4.08 -50.72 2.93
N ASP A 24 5.03 -49.83 3.27
CA ASP A 24 5.22 -48.50 2.69
C ASP A 24 4.07 -47.49 2.94
N ASP A 25 3.24 -47.70 3.97
CA ASP A 25 2.21 -46.73 4.36
C ASP A 25 2.79 -45.59 5.20
N LEU A 26 2.53 -44.34 4.79
CA LEU A 26 2.96 -43.13 5.50
C LEU A 26 2.05 -42.83 6.70
N HIS A 27 2.64 -42.80 7.90
CA HIS A 27 2.00 -42.30 9.11
C HIS A 27 2.58 -40.95 9.54
N ILE A 28 1.69 -40.00 9.85
CA ILE A 28 2.05 -38.65 10.30
C ILE A 28 1.47 -38.44 11.70
N VAL A 29 2.35 -38.17 12.68
CA VAL A 29 1.97 -37.76 14.03
C VAL A 29 2.28 -36.28 14.19
N ASN A 30 1.26 -35.50 14.56
CA ASN A 30 1.41 -34.08 14.91
C ASN A 30 1.33 -33.94 16.43
N LEU A 31 2.39 -33.40 17.02
CA LEU A 31 2.43 -33.04 18.44
C LEU A 31 2.43 -31.52 18.55
N TYR A 32 1.72 -31.01 19.55
CA TYR A 32 1.63 -29.59 19.85
C TYR A 32 2.00 -29.36 21.31
N GLY A 33 2.62 -28.22 21.59
CA GLY A 33 2.83 -27.78 22.95
C GLY A 33 3.39 -26.37 22.98
N THR A 34 3.40 -25.80 24.18
CA THR A 34 3.73 -24.39 24.37
C THR A 34 5.01 -24.27 25.21
N THR A 35 5.87 -23.30 24.88
CA THR A 35 7.10 -23.08 25.65
C THR A 35 6.81 -22.64 27.09
N ASN A 36 7.59 -23.15 28.05
CA ASN A 36 7.51 -22.76 29.46
C ASN A 36 8.24 -21.42 29.74
N SER A 37 8.29 -20.98 31.00
CA SER A 37 9.01 -19.77 31.44
C SER A 37 10.52 -19.77 31.14
N GLN A 38 11.10 -20.94 30.84
CA GLN A 38 12.48 -21.10 30.42
C GLN A 38 12.61 -21.23 28.88
N GLY A 39 11.55 -20.92 28.14
CA GLY A 39 11.51 -21.00 26.68
C GLY A 39 11.68 -22.40 26.11
N SER A 40 11.43 -23.42 26.92
CA SER A 40 11.58 -24.83 26.55
C SER A 40 10.21 -25.46 26.33
N VAL A 41 10.08 -26.32 25.32
CA VAL A 41 8.91 -27.17 25.11
C VAL A 41 9.38 -28.63 25.11
N TYR A 42 8.62 -29.51 25.75
CA TYR A 42 8.88 -30.94 25.75
C TYR A 42 7.75 -31.66 25.00
N LEU A 43 8.06 -32.21 23.84
CA LEU A 43 7.14 -32.97 23.01
C LEU A 43 7.67 -34.41 22.92
N GLU A 44 6.86 -35.38 23.34
CA GLU A 44 7.20 -36.80 23.31
C GLU A 44 6.08 -37.57 22.61
N THR A 45 6.46 -38.52 21.75
CA THR A 45 5.54 -39.52 21.21
C THR A 45 6.19 -40.88 21.23
N LEU A 46 5.39 -41.91 21.48
CA LEU A 46 5.81 -43.30 21.30
C LEU A 46 5.58 -43.68 19.85
N ILE A 47 6.64 -44.10 19.17
CA ILE A 47 6.53 -44.72 17.84
C ILE A 47 6.28 -46.21 18.07
N PRO A 48 5.14 -46.76 17.63
CA PRO A 48 4.84 -48.19 17.72
C PRO A 48 6.01 -49.05 17.18
N PRO A 49 6.31 -50.21 17.79
CA PRO A 49 7.39 -51.08 17.34
C PRO A 49 7.27 -51.50 15.87
N GLU A 50 6.03 -51.71 15.37
CA GLU A 50 5.76 -52.01 13.95
C GLU A 50 6.15 -50.88 12.97
N LEU A 51 6.38 -49.66 13.47
CA LEU A 51 6.83 -48.48 12.70
C LEU A 51 8.32 -48.15 12.95
N SER A 52 8.98 -48.89 13.85
CA SER A 52 10.30 -48.52 14.39
C SER A 52 11.49 -48.82 13.48
N GLU A 53 11.31 -49.62 12.42
CA GLU A 53 12.39 -49.94 11.48
C GLU A 53 12.63 -48.82 10.44
N SER A 54 11.72 -47.86 10.32
CA SER A 54 11.73 -46.85 9.25
C SER A 54 11.26 -45.47 9.72
N LEU A 55 11.97 -44.85 10.69
CA LEU A 55 11.83 -43.41 10.91
C LEU A 55 12.30 -42.69 9.65
N TYR A 56 11.40 -41.94 9.02
CA TYR A 56 11.72 -41.20 7.81
C TYR A 56 12.27 -39.82 8.15
N ASP A 57 11.47 -39.02 8.85
CA ASP A 57 11.92 -37.76 9.41
C ASP A 57 11.11 -37.31 10.62
N MET A 58 11.74 -36.41 11.38
CA MET A 58 11.07 -35.53 12.32
C MET A 58 11.40 -34.10 11.96
N GLN A 59 10.40 -33.23 12.04
CA GLN A 59 10.53 -31.80 11.79
C GLN A 59 9.81 -31.01 12.88
N ALA A 60 10.51 -30.08 13.52
CA ALA A 60 9.92 -29.12 14.43
C ALA A 60 9.77 -27.76 13.77
N SER A 61 8.64 -27.11 14.05
CA SER A 61 8.34 -25.74 13.61
C SER A 61 7.60 -24.98 14.70
N MET A 62 7.79 -23.67 14.75
CA MET A 62 6.98 -22.76 15.56
C MET A 62 5.67 -22.46 14.81
N THR A 63 4.55 -22.34 15.52
CA THR A 63 3.22 -22.14 14.90
C THR A 63 2.41 -20.98 15.49
N GLU A 64 2.95 -20.27 16.46
CA GLU A 64 2.35 -19.03 16.98
C GLU A 64 2.40 -17.95 15.90
N ALA A 65 1.25 -17.35 15.58
CA ALA A 65 1.17 -16.34 14.51
C ALA A 65 1.89 -15.04 14.90
N ASP A 66 1.85 -14.67 16.18
CA ASP A 66 2.41 -13.41 16.71
C ASP A 66 3.95 -13.38 16.78
N TYR A 67 4.64 -14.41 16.28
CA TYR A 67 6.09 -14.53 16.35
C TYR A 67 6.64 -15.03 15.02
N SER A 68 7.85 -14.59 14.66
CA SER A 68 8.61 -15.19 13.57
C SER A 68 9.99 -15.70 14.01
N VAL A 69 10.51 -16.68 13.25
CA VAL A 69 11.73 -17.43 13.58
C VAL A 69 12.94 -16.72 12.99
N LEU A 70 13.74 -16.11 13.86
CA LEU A 70 14.95 -15.37 13.49
C LEU A 70 16.14 -16.28 13.20
N VAL A 71 16.30 -17.30 14.04
CA VAL A 71 17.35 -18.31 13.90
C VAL A 71 16.76 -19.64 14.33
N SER A 72 17.02 -20.68 13.55
CA SER A 72 16.72 -22.04 13.98
C SER A 72 17.87 -23.00 13.72
N SER A 73 17.98 -24.03 14.55
CA SER A 73 18.93 -25.12 14.36
C SER A 73 18.36 -26.42 14.89
N SER A 74 18.84 -27.55 14.37
CA SER A 74 18.41 -28.89 14.79
C SER A 74 16.89 -29.10 14.71
N THR A 75 16.25 -28.49 13.71
CA THR A 75 14.80 -28.56 13.48
C THR A 75 14.36 -29.74 12.63
N TRP A 76 15.31 -30.53 12.12
CA TRP A 76 15.03 -31.73 11.32
C TRP A 76 16.04 -32.85 11.60
N THR A 77 15.58 -34.10 11.55
CA THR A 77 16.42 -35.31 11.55
C THR A 77 15.72 -36.46 10.84
N ASN A 78 16.49 -37.35 10.21
CA ASN A 78 16.01 -38.58 9.57
C ASN A 78 16.68 -39.86 10.11
N SER A 79 17.47 -39.73 11.17
CA SER A 79 18.31 -40.84 11.67
C SER A 79 18.32 -40.97 13.19
N GLN A 80 17.78 -39.98 13.91
CA GLN A 80 17.72 -39.98 15.36
C GLN A 80 16.28 -40.09 15.82
N ASN A 81 16.03 -40.84 16.89
CA ASN A 81 14.71 -40.95 17.51
C ASN A 81 14.42 -39.80 18.50
N TYR A 82 15.23 -38.74 18.45
CA TYR A 82 15.06 -37.54 19.25
C TYR A 82 15.37 -36.30 18.40
N LEU A 83 14.75 -35.18 18.73
CA LEU A 83 14.99 -33.88 18.12
C LEU A 83 15.11 -32.83 19.23
N TYR A 84 16.16 -32.01 19.19
CA TYR A 84 16.37 -30.91 20.15
C TYR A 84 16.41 -29.58 19.39
N PRO A 85 15.26 -29.11 18.89
CA PRO A 85 15.23 -27.91 18.10
C PRO A 85 15.55 -26.68 18.96
N TYR A 86 16.28 -25.75 18.38
CA TYR A 86 16.49 -24.43 18.95
C TYR A 86 15.85 -23.39 18.04
N PHE A 87 15.05 -22.50 18.64
CA PHE A 87 14.43 -21.36 17.96
C PHE A 87 14.79 -20.06 18.71
N LYS A 88 15.39 -19.12 17.98
CA LYS A 88 15.38 -17.69 18.31
C LYS A 88 14.18 -17.09 17.58
N VAL A 89 13.30 -16.42 18.31
CA VAL A 89 12.04 -15.87 17.81
C VAL A 89 11.94 -14.41 18.23
N GLY A 90 11.24 -13.59 17.45
CA GLY A 90 10.86 -12.24 17.84
C GLY A 90 9.37 -12.04 17.63
N LYS A 91 8.81 -11.01 18.26
CA LYS A 91 7.39 -10.69 18.12
C LYS A 91 7.19 -10.06 16.74
N ASP A 92 6.18 -10.54 16.04
CA ASP A 92 5.86 -10.19 14.65
C ASP A 92 4.34 -10.29 14.54
N LEU A 93 3.66 -9.23 14.93
CA LEU A 93 2.20 -9.20 15.07
C LEU A 93 1.48 -9.21 13.73
N ASP A 94 2.13 -8.73 12.67
CA ASP A 94 1.57 -8.69 11.32
C ASP A 94 2.13 -9.81 10.41
N GLY A 95 2.94 -10.72 10.96
CA GLY A 95 3.43 -11.92 10.28
C GLY A 95 4.24 -11.63 9.01
N ASN A 96 4.81 -10.41 8.89
CA ASN A 96 5.56 -9.99 7.70
C ASN A 96 7.00 -10.57 7.66
N GLY A 97 7.40 -11.24 8.75
CA GLY A 97 8.70 -11.88 8.93
C GLY A 97 9.74 -10.94 9.53
N VAL A 98 9.39 -9.70 9.83
CA VAL A 98 10.22 -8.68 10.50
C VAL A 98 9.67 -8.46 11.90
N GLN A 99 10.55 -8.21 12.86
CA GLN A 99 10.11 -8.00 14.24
C GLN A 99 9.55 -6.59 14.43
N ASP A 100 8.37 -6.48 15.04
CA ASP A 100 7.67 -5.21 15.30
C ASP A 100 8.59 -4.17 15.99
N ASP A 101 9.44 -4.62 16.93
CA ASP A 101 10.32 -3.74 17.71
C ASP A 101 11.54 -3.24 16.93
N LEU A 102 11.78 -3.77 15.73
CA LEU A 102 12.87 -3.38 14.83
C LEU A 102 12.39 -2.57 13.63
N GLU A 103 11.12 -2.64 13.26
CA GLU A 103 10.59 -2.03 12.04
C GLU A 103 10.88 -0.54 11.94
N LEU A 104 10.51 0.23 12.98
CA LEU A 104 10.75 1.66 13.00
C LEU A 104 12.24 2.01 12.94
N ALA A 105 13.09 1.23 13.61
CA ALA A 105 14.54 1.47 13.60
C ALA A 105 15.15 1.18 12.23
N LEU A 106 14.70 0.13 11.54
CA LEU A 106 15.11 -0.20 10.18
C LEU A 106 14.59 0.85 9.18
N ALA A 107 13.30 1.20 9.26
CA ALA A 107 12.67 2.19 8.40
C ALA A 107 13.31 3.58 8.57
N SER A 108 13.65 3.97 9.80
CA SER A 108 14.34 5.24 10.06
C SER A 108 15.75 5.23 9.50
N LYS A 109 16.51 4.15 9.74
CA LYS A 109 17.90 4.03 9.28
C LYS A 109 18.00 4.14 7.76
N PHE A 110 17.11 3.47 7.04
CA PHE A 110 17.19 3.34 5.58
C PHE A 110 16.21 4.26 4.82
N CYS A 111 15.63 5.25 5.50
CA CYS A 111 14.64 6.13 4.92
C CYS A 111 15.25 6.91 3.73
N PRO A 112 14.57 7.08 2.58
CA PRO A 112 15.20 7.66 1.40
C PRO A 112 15.41 9.17 1.54
N ASN A 113 16.51 9.71 1.01
CA ASN A 113 16.71 11.16 0.91
C ASN A 113 16.06 11.66 -0.39
N LEU A 114 15.07 12.55 -0.29
CA LEU A 114 14.31 13.01 -1.46
C LEU A 114 14.85 14.35 -1.96
N SER A 115 15.13 14.44 -3.26
CA SER A 115 15.46 15.69 -3.95
C SER A 115 14.38 16.00 -4.96
N LEU A 116 13.54 16.98 -4.64
CA LEU A 116 12.37 17.32 -5.44
C LEU A 116 12.75 18.08 -6.72
N HIS A 117 11.87 17.99 -7.71
CA HIS A 117 12.01 18.76 -8.94
C HIS A 117 11.83 20.27 -8.68
N SER A 118 12.68 21.10 -9.29
CA SER A 118 12.65 22.56 -9.05
C SER A 118 11.38 23.26 -9.53
N GLY A 119 10.69 22.69 -10.53
CA GLY A 119 9.46 23.26 -11.09
C GLY A 119 8.18 22.91 -10.33
N ASP A 120 8.27 22.10 -9.28
CA ASP A 120 7.13 21.53 -8.56
C ASP A 120 6.73 22.30 -7.30
N ASN A 121 7.23 23.53 -7.14
CA ASN A 121 6.94 24.44 -6.02
C ASN A 121 7.10 23.84 -4.61
N GLY A 122 7.90 22.78 -4.46
CA GLY A 122 8.11 22.11 -3.19
C GLY A 122 6.89 21.37 -2.65
N VAL A 123 5.99 20.92 -3.54
CA VAL A 123 5.00 19.89 -3.23
C VAL A 123 5.75 18.64 -2.77
N ARG A 124 5.43 18.16 -1.58
CA ARG A 124 6.21 17.12 -0.88
C ARG A 124 5.29 16.02 -0.37
N PRO A 125 5.85 14.85 0.03
CA PRO A 125 5.06 13.82 0.67
C PRO A 125 4.38 14.37 1.93
N VAL A 126 3.10 14.09 2.14
CA VAL A 126 2.32 14.58 3.29
C VAL A 126 1.42 13.46 3.86
N PRO A 127 0.84 13.64 5.06
CA PRO A 127 -0.17 12.74 5.57
C PRO A 127 -1.37 12.67 4.63
N VAL A 128 -1.99 11.49 4.53
CA VAL A 128 -3.22 11.29 3.76
C VAL A 128 -4.38 12.13 4.29
N GLU A 129 -4.32 12.51 5.56
CA GLU A 129 -5.24 13.40 6.26
C GLU A 129 -5.30 14.80 5.63
N ILE A 130 -4.42 15.15 4.69
CA ILE A 130 -4.63 16.33 3.85
C ILE A 130 -5.90 16.22 2.98
N MET A 131 -6.40 14.99 2.77
CA MET A 131 -7.66 14.66 2.09
C MET A 131 -8.86 14.71 3.04
N ASP A 132 -8.67 14.97 4.34
CA ASP A 132 -9.76 15.20 5.28
C ASP A 132 -10.52 16.46 4.85
N ARG A 133 -11.72 16.23 4.33
CA ARG A 133 -12.55 17.26 3.74
C ARG A 133 -13.33 18.01 4.81
N ASN A 134 -13.68 17.33 5.88
CA ASN A 134 -14.56 17.85 6.92
C ASN A 134 -13.78 18.53 8.08
N HIS A 135 -12.46 18.34 8.12
CA HIS A 135 -11.50 18.89 9.10
C HIS A 135 -11.73 18.39 10.53
N ASP A 136 -12.24 17.17 10.71
CA ASP A 136 -12.40 16.54 12.03
C ASP A 136 -11.14 15.81 12.50
N GLY A 137 -10.15 15.64 11.62
CA GLY A 137 -8.86 15.01 11.90
C GLY A 137 -8.82 13.50 11.66
N ASP A 138 -9.92 12.88 11.23
CA ASP A 138 -10.02 11.46 10.92
C ASP A 138 -10.38 11.29 9.43
N LEU A 139 -9.47 10.73 8.62
CA LEU A 139 -9.79 10.41 7.24
C LEU A 139 -10.69 9.16 7.18
N ASP A 140 -11.99 9.36 6.97
CA ASP A 140 -12.99 8.28 6.96
C ASP A 140 -14.01 8.38 5.81
N TRP A 141 -15.06 7.56 5.88
CA TRP A 141 -16.08 7.49 4.83
C TRP A 141 -16.90 8.79 4.68
N GLN A 142 -16.91 9.67 5.68
CA GLN A 142 -17.59 10.96 5.64
C GLN A 142 -16.86 11.97 4.73
N ASP A 143 -15.56 11.77 4.51
CA ASP A 143 -14.76 12.60 3.59
C ASP A 143 -14.94 12.23 2.13
N VAL A 144 -15.51 11.05 1.87
CA VAL A 144 -15.78 10.56 0.53
C VAL A 144 -16.87 11.42 -0.13
N ILE A 145 -16.70 11.62 -1.42
CA ILE A 145 -17.70 12.15 -2.35
C ILE A 145 -18.07 11.05 -3.32
N VAL A 146 -19.34 11.02 -3.71
CA VAL A 146 -19.84 10.14 -4.74
C VAL A 146 -20.34 10.96 -5.90
N ASP A 147 -19.58 10.93 -6.99
CA ASP A 147 -19.98 11.55 -8.23
C ASP A 147 -20.93 10.65 -9.02
N ALA A 148 -21.94 11.28 -9.60
CA ALA A 148 -22.98 10.61 -10.34
C ALA A 148 -22.94 10.95 -11.82
N TYR A 149 -23.04 9.91 -12.65
CA TYR A 149 -23.08 10.05 -14.10
C TYR A 149 -24.27 9.33 -14.72
N THR A 150 -24.73 9.83 -15.87
CA THR A 150 -25.65 9.10 -16.74
C THR A 150 -24.92 7.89 -17.35
N VAL A 151 -25.67 6.91 -17.91
CA VAL A 151 -25.06 5.83 -18.73
C VAL A 151 -24.50 6.37 -20.07
N ALA A 152 -24.62 7.66 -20.36
CA ALA A 152 -23.91 8.29 -21.47
C ALA A 152 -22.59 8.93 -21.01
N GLY A 153 -22.30 8.94 -19.70
CA GLY A 153 -21.11 9.56 -19.12
C GLY A 153 -21.29 11.04 -18.77
N ASP A 154 -22.51 11.59 -18.87
CA ASP A 154 -22.76 12.98 -18.49
C ASP A 154 -22.77 13.11 -16.97
N PHE A 155 -22.02 14.06 -16.42
CA PHE A 155 -22.05 14.40 -15.00
C PHE A 155 -23.42 14.91 -14.59
N ILE A 156 -23.90 14.47 -13.43
CA ILE A 156 -25.20 14.82 -12.87
C ILE A 156 -25.02 15.74 -11.67
N ASP A 157 -24.38 15.23 -10.62
CA ASP A 157 -24.16 15.93 -9.35
C ASP A 157 -23.19 15.12 -8.47
N SER A 158 -22.75 15.71 -7.36
CA SER A 158 -21.90 15.10 -6.34
C SER A 158 -22.66 14.94 -5.02
N PHE A 159 -22.49 13.81 -4.35
CA PHE A 159 -23.23 13.47 -3.13
C PHE A 159 -22.29 13.05 -1.99
N SER A 160 -22.65 13.38 -0.76
CA SER A 160 -22.16 12.67 0.42
C SER A 160 -22.69 11.23 0.41
N PRO A 161 -21.92 10.24 0.89
CA PRO A 161 -22.39 8.85 1.00
C PRO A 161 -23.71 8.71 1.76
N SER A 162 -23.95 9.56 2.77
CA SER A 162 -25.19 9.59 3.55
C SER A 162 -26.44 9.98 2.75
N GLN A 163 -26.26 10.66 1.61
CA GLN A 163 -27.33 11.08 0.70
C GLN A 163 -27.70 9.96 -0.29
N ILE A 164 -26.90 8.90 -0.37
CA ILE A 164 -27.11 7.78 -1.28
C ILE A 164 -27.69 6.59 -0.51
N TYR A 165 -28.89 6.19 -0.89
CA TYR A 165 -29.47 4.95 -0.39
C TYR A 165 -29.01 3.76 -1.23
N ILE A 166 -28.10 2.96 -0.67
CA ILE A 166 -27.69 1.67 -1.26
C ILE A 166 -28.45 0.55 -0.50
N PRO A 167 -29.23 -0.32 -1.18
CA PRO A 167 -30.01 -1.37 -0.51
C PRO A 167 -29.14 -2.28 0.37
N ASP A 168 -29.65 -2.61 1.57
CA ASP A 168 -28.93 -3.28 2.68
C ASP A 168 -28.23 -4.61 2.34
N MET A 169 -28.67 -5.31 1.28
CA MET A 169 -28.05 -6.56 0.81
C MET A 169 -26.73 -6.33 0.07
N ILE A 170 -26.62 -5.20 -0.63
CA ILE A 170 -25.42 -4.69 -1.28
C ILE A 170 -24.58 -3.96 -0.22
N TYR A 171 -25.22 -3.18 0.66
CA TYR A 171 -24.58 -2.47 1.77
C TYR A 171 -23.78 -3.39 2.71
N LYS A 172 -24.32 -4.53 3.18
CA LYS A 172 -23.55 -5.38 4.12
C LYS A 172 -22.44 -6.21 3.49
N GLN A 173 -22.46 -6.40 2.16
CA GLN A 173 -21.42 -7.11 1.43
C GLN A 173 -20.34 -6.17 0.86
N LEU A 174 -20.67 -4.90 0.61
CA LEU A 174 -19.78 -3.90 0.02
C LEU A 174 -19.23 -2.86 1.02
N TYR A 175 -19.71 -2.86 2.26
CA TYR A 175 -19.57 -1.71 3.18
C TYR A 175 -19.03 -2.09 4.57
N PRO A 176 -18.00 -2.93 4.64
CA PRO A 176 -16.86 -2.45 5.43
C PRO A 176 -15.63 -2.17 4.58
N TYR A 177 -15.53 -2.76 3.38
CA TYR A 177 -14.38 -2.62 2.49
C TYR A 177 -14.91 -2.78 1.06
N TYR A 178 -14.97 -1.68 0.29
CA TYR A 178 -15.45 -1.78 -1.09
C TYR A 178 -14.58 -2.80 -1.85
N HIS A 179 -15.16 -3.56 -2.78
CA HIS A 179 -14.41 -4.29 -3.82
C HIS A 179 -14.69 -3.52 -5.12
N PRO A 180 -13.70 -3.32 -6.02
CA PRO A 180 -13.93 -2.53 -7.23
C PRO A 180 -14.79 -3.25 -8.28
N GLU A 181 -15.24 -4.46 -7.99
CA GLU A 181 -15.98 -5.31 -8.93
C GLU A 181 -17.44 -4.86 -9.14
N GLU A 182 -17.94 -3.91 -8.35
CA GLU A 182 -19.28 -3.39 -8.50
C GLU A 182 -19.25 -1.88 -8.72
N ALA A 183 -19.08 -1.47 -9.99
CA ALA A 183 -19.74 -0.28 -10.53
C ALA A 183 -21.24 -0.44 -10.26
N VAL A 184 -21.71 -0.13 -9.04
CA VAL A 184 -23.09 -0.42 -8.69
C VAL A 184 -23.96 0.51 -9.53
N LEU A 185 -24.59 -0.07 -10.55
CA LEU A 185 -25.75 0.46 -11.26
C LEU A 185 -26.84 0.72 -10.22
N THR A 186 -26.80 1.88 -9.58
CA THR A 186 -27.77 2.26 -8.54
C THR A 186 -28.41 3.59 -8.86
N TYR A 187 -29.65 3.72 -8.42
CA TYR A 187 -30.49 4.86 -8.69
C TYR A 187 -30.23 5.93 -7.63
N ILE A 188 -30.23 7.19 -8.04
CA ILE A 188 -29.93 8.33 -7.17
C ILE A 188 -31.21 9.11 -6.95
N ASP A 189 -31.53 9.36 -5.68
CA ASP A 189 -32.61 10.23 -5.23
C ASP A 189 -32.06 11.64 -5.09
N THR A 190 -32.43 12.55 -5.98
CA THR A 190 -31.98 13.95 -5.96
C THR A 190 -33.05 14.90 -5.42
N ASN A 191 -34.09 14.39 -4.76
CA ASN A 191 -35.34 15.13 -4.56
C ASN A 191 -35.80 15.28 -3.12
N ASN A 192 -35.12 14.64 -2.14
CA ASN A 192 -35.50 14.71 -0.73
C ASN A 192 -36.91 14.14 -0.43
N ASP A 193 -37.43 13.22 -1.26
CA ASP A 193 -38.73 12.58 -1.06
C ASP A 193 -38.59 11.06 -1.12
N TYR A 194 -38.52 10.46 0.07
CA TYR A 194 -38.33 9.04 0.32
C TYR A 194 -39.30 8.15 -0.49
N CYS A 195 -38.81 7.36 -1.46
CA CYS A 195 -39.19 5.94 -1.65
C CYS A 195 -38.59 5.32 -2.92
N PHE A 196 -37.81 4.25 -2.74
CA PHE A 196 -37.66 3.18 -3.74
C PHE A 196 -38.93 2.33 -3.78
N SER A 197 -39.94 2.82 -4.49
CA SER A 197 -41.08 2.07 -5.04
C SER A 197 -42.10 3.07 -5.61
N CYS A 198 -41.74 3.81 -6.65
CA CYS A 198 -42.76 4.35 -7.55
C CYS A 198 -42.64 3.63 -8.88
N SER A 199 -43.39 2.54 -9.01
CA SER A 199 -44.01 2.12 -10.27
C SER A 199 -44.98 3.23 -10.74
N GLY A 200 -44.44 4.41 -11.03
CA GLY A 200 -45.16 5.59 -11.49
C GLY A 200 -44.54 6.02 -12.80
N ASP A 201 -45.36 6.10 -13.84
CA ASP A 201 -45.01 6.23 -15.26
C ASP A 201 -44.24 7.51 -15.65
N ASP A 202 -43.83 8.36 -14.70
CA ASP A 202 -43.28 9.68 -14.98
C ASP A 202 -41.74 9.75 -15.02
N TYR A 203 -41.02 8.75 -14.49
CA TYR A 203 -39.57 8.62 -14.69
C TYR A 203 -39.20 7.15 -14.89
N PRO A 204 -38.76 6.71 -16.10
CA PRO A 204 -38.25 5.36 -16.25
C PRO A 204 -37.04 5.18 -15.33
N PRO A 205 -36.85 3.98 -14.73
CA PRO A 205 -35.68 3.68 -13.92
C PRO A 205 -34.44 3.91 -14.76
N ALA A 206 -33.79 5.04 -14.55
CA ALA A 206 -32.65 5.43 -15.34
C ALA A 206 -31.41 5.05 -14.54
N THR A 207 -30.73 4.04 -15.05
CA THR A 207 -29.43 3.56 -14.57
C THR A 207 -28.44 4.73 -14.43
N ARG A 208 -27.63 4.71 -13.37
CA ARG A 208 -26.55 5.67 -13.11
C ARG A 208 -25.25 4.94 -12.83
N ILE A 209 -24.15 5.64 -13.04
CA ILE A 209 -22.82 5.24 -12.60
C ILE A 209 -22.50 6.09 -11.37
N LEU A 210 -22.18 5.41 -10.26
CA LEU A 210 -21.71 6.04 -9.04
C LEU A 210 -20.22 5.86 -8.92
N HIS A 211 -19.54 6.90 -8.47
CA HIS A 211 -18.11 6.86 -8.29
C HIS A 211 -17.70 7.47 -6.95
N PRO A 212 -17.48 6.63 -5.92
CA PRO A 212 -16.92 7.10 -4.66
C PRO A 212 -15.44 7.44 -4.82
N HIS A 213 -15.03 8.60 -4.32
CA HIS A 213 -13.63 9.02 -4.26
C HIS A 213 -13.38 10.00 -3.11
N PHE A 214 -12.12 10.11 -2.67
CA PHE A 214 -11.67 11.26 -1.89
C PHE A 214 -11.47 12.46 -2.81
N GLU A 215 -11.70 13.69 -2.34
CA GLU A 215 -11.45 14.91 -3.11
C GLU A 215 -10.54 15.84 -2.32
N TRP A 216 -9.51 16.37 -2.97
CA TRP A 216 -8.61 17.31 -2.33
C TRP A 216 -9.08 18.75 -2.49
N GLY A 217 -9.54 19.36 -1.39
CA GLY A 217 -9.77 20.80 -1.30
C GLY A 217 -11.08 21.31 -1.90
N ASN A 218 -12.02 20.41 -2.27
CA ASN A 218 -13.31 20.75 -2.88
C ASN A 218 -13.13 21.71 -4.08
N LEU A 219 -12.08 21.47 -4.86
CA LEU A 219 -11.68 22.37 -5.92
C LEU A 219 -12.40 22.01 -7.25
N GLY A 220 -13.05 20.86 -7.34
CA GLY A 220 -13.72 20.37 -8.53
C GLY A 220 -12.78 20.28 -9.74
N GLU A 221 -13.25 20.72 -10.90
CA GLU A 221 -12.43 20.83 -12.11
C GLU A 221 -11.29 21.85 -11.91
N THR A 222 -10.07 21.35 -11.68
CA THR A 222 -8.92 22.15 -11.27
C THR A 222 -7.86 22.27 -12.34
N THR A 223 -7.21 23.45 -12.39
CA THR A 223 -5.97 23.67 -13.12
C THR A 223 -4.76 23.53 -12.19
N PRO A 224 -3.54 23.28 -12.72
CA PRO A 224 -2.32 23.27 -11.90
C PRO A 224 -2.13 24.54 -11.06
N TYR A 225 -2.55 25.69 -11.58
CA TYR A 225 -2.47 26.95 -10.85
C TYR A 225 -3.32 26.91 -9.57
N ASP A 226 -4.53 26.36 -9.66
CA ASP A 226 -5.45 26.25 -8.52
C ASP A 226 -4.90 25.25 -7.49
N TRP A 227 -4.32 24.13 -7.94
CA TRP A 227 -3.66 23.17 -7.05
C TRP A 227 -2.48 23.75 -6.29
N TYR A 228 -1.57 24.46 -6.97
CA TYR A 228 -0.44 25.09 -6.29
C TYR A 228 -0.89 26.21 -5.34
N ALA A 229 -1.90 27.00 -5.72
CA ALA A 229 -2.46 28.01 -4.83
C ALA A 229 -3.11 27.38 -3.58
N HIS A 230 -3.82 26.26 -3.74
CA HIS A 230 -4.41 25.53 -2.63
C HIS A 230 -3.35 24.85 -1.76
N TRP A 231 -2.32 24.28 -2.37
CA TRP A 231 -1.15 23.72 -1.69
C TRP A 231 -0.49 24.73 -0.77
N ASP A 232 -0.22 25.95 -1.26
CA ASP A 232 0.41 27.00 -0.46
C ASP A 232 -0.46 27.37 0.76
N LEU A 233 -1.79 27.40 0.59
CA LEU A 233 -2.73 27.64 1.69
C LEU A 233 -2.69 26.51 2.73
N LYS A 234 -2.72 25.25 2.28
CA LYS A 234 -2.69 24.08 3.16
C LYS A 234 -1.35 23.96 3.89
N LEU A 235 -0.24 24.21 3.21
CA LEU A 235 1.07 24.21 3.84
C LEU A 235 1.19 25.32 4.89
N ALA A 236 0.58 26.49 4.65
CA ALA A 236 0.54 27.57 5.63
C ALA A 236 -0.36 27.24 6.84
N GLU A 237 -1.51 26.60 6.62
CA GLU A 237 -2.42 26.10 7.66
C GLU A 237 -1.70 25.11 8.59
N HIS A 238 -0.94 24.18 8.00
CA HIS A 238 -0.16 23.18 8.72
C HIS A 238 1.28 23.61 9.03
N GLY A 239 1.57 24.92 9.03
CA GLY A 239 2.95 25.44 9.18
C GLY A 239 3.67 25.09 10.48
N ASN A 240 2.97 24.54 11.48
CA ASN A 240 3.55 24.05 12.75
C ASN A 240 3.54 22.52 12.87
N ASP A 241 3.09 21.80 11.84
CA ASP A 241 3.07 20.34 11.80
C ASP A 241 4.23 19.83 10.93
N SER A 242 5.19 19.14 11.53
CA SER A 242 6.35 18.59 10.83
C SER A 242 5.95 17.59 9.77
N ARG A 243 4.84 16.87 9.96
CA ARG A 243 4.33 15.90 8.99
C ARG A 243 3.99 16.56 7.64
N PHE A 244 3.58 17.83 7.65
CA PHE A 244 3.30 18.57 6.42
C PHE A 244 4.51 19.36 5.94
N THR A 245 5.23 19.99 6.87
CA THR A 245 6.32 20.92 6.53
C THR A 245 7.64 20.25 6.20
N GLU A 246 7.95 19.15 6.88
CA GLU A 246 9.12 18.30 6.63
C GLU A 246 8.74 17.03 5.86
N GLY A 247 7.44 16.70 5.83
CA GLY A 247 6.82 15.65 5.03
C GLY A 247 6.38 14.41 5.83
N THR A 248 5.85 13.41 5.15
CA THR A 248 5.50 12.11 5.74
C THR A 248 5.94 10.99 4.82
N THR A 249 6.54 9.95 5.39
CA THR A 249 6.86 8.73 4.67
C THR A 249 6.15 7.56 5.33
N TYR A 250 5.60 6.66 4.52
CA TYR A 250 5.05 5.41 5.01
C TYR A 250 6.00 4.28 4.69
N ALA A 251 6.10 3.28 5.56
CA ALA A 251 6.99 2.15 5.37
C ALA A 251 6.27 0.84 5.68
N HIS A 252 6.30 -0.08 4.71
CA HIS A 252 5.88 -1.47 4.90
C HIS A 252 7.12 -2.37 4.80
N LEU A 253 7.31 -3.25 5.76
CA LEU A 253 8.46 -4.16 5.79
C LEU A 253 7.99 -5.58 5.56
N PHE A 254 8.79 -6.37 4.85
CA PHE A 254 8.53 -7.79 4.69
C PHE A 254 9.79 -8.55 4.32
N THR A 255 9.80 -9.86 4.59
CA THR A 255 10.89 -10.73 4.16
C THR A 255 10.71 -11.21 2.72
N SER A 256 11.81 -11.25 1.97
CA SER A 256 11.87 -11.83 0.62
C SER A 256 13.09 -12.75 0.53
N GLY A 257 12.86 -14.06 0.73
CA GLY A 257 13.95 -15.02 0.87
C GLY A 257 14.73 -14.80 2.17
N SER A 258 16.03 -14.52 2.06
CA SER A 258 16.89 -14.16 3.20
C SER A 258 16.91 -12.66 3.49
N ASP A 259 16.42 -11.85 2.56
CA ASP A 259 16.56 -10.39 2.61
C ASP A 259 15.30 -9.77 3.22
N ILE A 260 15.43 -8.55 3.72
CA ILE A 260 14.29 -7.74 4.13
C ILE A 260 14.08 -6.64 3.10
N VAL A 261 12.84 -6.43 2.71
CA VAL A 261 12.42 -5.34 1.85
C VAL A 261 11.73 -4.31 2.73
N ILE A 262 12.19 -3.07 2.66
CA ILE A 262 11.48 -1.91 3.19
C ILE A 262 10.91 -1.16 1.98
N GLN A 263 9.60 -1.24 1.82
CA GLN A 263 8.88 -0.51 0.80
C GLN A 263 8.43 0.83 1.39
N TYR A 264 9.03 1.91 0.91
CA TYR A 264 8.67 3.27 1.30
C TYR A 264 7.65 3.83 0.33
N TRP A 265 6.56 4.38 0.85
CA TRP A 265 5.52 5.06 0.08
C TRP A 265 5.48 6.55 0.41
N PHE A 266 5.14 7.33 -0.60
CA PHE A 266 5.06 8.79 -0.56
C PHE A 266 3.72 9.22 -1.15
N PHE A 267 2.94 9.94 -0.35
CA PHE A 267 1.65 10.48 -0.78
C PHE A 267 1.78 11.95 -1.14
N TYR A 268 1.42 12.32 -2.36
CA TYR A 268 1.29 13.70 -2.81
C TYR A 268 -0.19 14.02 -3.05
N PRO A 269 -0.65 15.23 -2.74
CA PRO A 269 -2.07 15.58 -2.88
C PRO A 269 -2.55 15.66 -4.33
N PHE A 270 -1.64 15.80 -5.30
CA PHE A 270 -1.93 15.84 -6.74
C PHE A 270 -0.67 15.55 -7.55
N ASN A 271 -0.85 15.25 -8.84
CA ASN A 271 0.15 15.20 -9.89
C ASN A 271 -0.17 16.29 -10.92
N ALA A 272 0.68 17.31 -11.03
CA ALA A 272 0.47 18.47 -11.92
C ALA A 272 1.12 18.31 -13.30
N CYS A 273 1.59 17.11 -13.63
CA CYS A 273 2.39 16.85 -14.81
C CYS A 273 1.55 16.81 -16.10
N ALA A 274 2.00 16.10 -17.14
CA ALA A 274 1.22 15.98 -18.37
C ALA A 274 -0.04 15.11 -18.21
N ASN A 275 0.04 14.10 -17.34
CA ASN A 275 -1.07 13.27 -16.91
C ASN A 275 -1.56 13.74 -15.55
N ARG A 276 -2.49 14.69 -15.54
CA ARG A 276 -2.89 15.37 -14.32
C ARG A 276 -3.88 14.53 -13.54
N HIS A 277 -3.75 14.48 -12.22
CA HIS A 277 -4.74 13.89 -11.33
C HIS A 277 -4.56 14.40 -9.90
N GLU A 278 -5.62 14.33 -9.10
CA GLU A 278 -5.50 14.43 -7.65
C GLU A 278 -4.97 13.12 -7.08
N SER A 279 -4.31 13.20 -5.93
CA SER A 279 -3.53 12.13 -5.31
C SER A 279 -2.40 11.60 -6.17
N ASP A 280 -1.27 11.29 -5.56
CA ASP A 280 -0.21 10.53 -6.20
C ASP A 280 0.48 9.65 -5.17
N TRP A 281 0.61 8.36 -5.46
CA TRP A 281 1.26 7.40 -4.59
C TRP A 281 2.50 6.85 -5.28
N GLU A 282 3.64 7.22 -4.74
CA GLU A 282 4.94 6.84 -5.26
C GLU A 282 5.66 5.95 -4.27
N HIS A 283 6.55 5.08 -4.74
CA HIS A 283 7.29 4.21 -3.82
C HIS A 283 8.69 3.82 -4.32
N ILE A 284 9.51 3.36 -3.37
CA ILE A 284 10.74 2.62 -3.66
C ILE A 284 10.85 1.41 -2.73
N ASN A 285 11.62 0.41 -3.16
CA ASN A 285 11.98 -0.71 -2.30
C ASN A 285 13.47 -0.65 -1.96
N VAL A 286 13.78 -0.64 -0.66
CA VAL A 286 15.15 -0.77 -0.15
C VAL A 286 15.32 -2.17 0.40
N VAL A 287 16.21 -2.95 -0.21
CA VAL A 287 16.50 -4.34 0.18
C VAL A 287 17.74 -4.36 1.04
N ILE A 288 17.66 -4.98 2.22
CA ILE A 288 18.73 -5.09 3.21
C ILE A 288 19.01 -6.54 3.60
N ASP A 289 20.21 -6.81 4.10
CA ASP A 289 20.72 -8.16 4.37
C ASP A 289 20.42 -8.72 5.78
N GLY A 290 19.74 -7.95 6.64
CA GLY A 290 19.44 -8.39 7.99
C GLY A 290 18.54 -7.45 8.79
N GLN A 291 17.94 -7.97 9.87
CA GLN A 291 17.01 -7.21 10.72
C GLN A 291 17.70 -6.39 11.81
N ASP A 292 18.98 -6.64 12.11
CA ASP A 292 19.71 -5.88 13.14
C ASP A 292 20.04 -4.49 12.59
N PRO A 293 19.41 -3.40 13.06
CA PRO A 293 19.62 -2.07 12.51
C PRO A 293 21.07 -1.61 12.69
N SER A 294 21.84 -2.17 13.63
CA SER A 294 23.24 -1.76 13.84
C SER A 294 24.21 -2.32 12.80
N THR A 295 23.87 -3.45 12.15
CA THR A 295 24.75 -4.13 11.20
C THR A 295 24.15 -4.31 9.81
N ALA A 296 22.84 -4.14 9.64
CA ALA A 296 22.19 -4.28 8.34
C ALA A 296 22.78 -3.29 7.32
N GLU A 297 22.93 -3.75 6.08
CA GLU A 297 23.40 -2.95 4.95
C GLU A 297 22.44 -3.03 3.76
N ILE A 298 22.45 -1.99 2.91
CA ILE A 298 21.67 -1.98 1.67
C ILE A 298 22.33 -2.94 0.67
N VAL A 299 21.54 -3.89 0.17
CA VAL A 299 21.93 -4.84 -0.88
C VAL A 299 21.53 -4.33 -2.26
N LYS A 300 20.33 -3.73 -2.36
CA LYS A 300 19.73 -3.29 -3.62
C LYS A 300 18.65 -2.24 -3.33
N VAL A 301 18.44 -1.33 -4.27
CA VAL A 301 17.29 -0.41 -4.24
C VAL A 301 16.53 -0.53 -5.56
N VAL A 302 15.20 -0.65 -5.49
CA VAL A 302 14.32 -0.67 -6.65
C VAL A 302 13.55 0.64 -6.68
N TYR A 303 13.72 1.36 -7.78
CA TYR A 303 13.10 2.64 -8.05
C TYR A 303 11.91 2.43 -8.98
N TYR A 304 10.77 3.03 -8.64
CA TYR A 304 9.53 2.97 -9.43
C TYR A 304 9.20 4.36 -9.95
N TYR A 305 8.91 4.46 -11.24
CA TYR A 305 8.46 5.69 -11.87
C TYR A 305 7.67 5.34 -13.12
N HIS A 306 6.42 5.83 -13.22
CA HIS A 306 5.47 5.39 -14.25
C HIS A 306 5.42 3.85 -14.32
N HIS A 307 5.43 3.26 -15.52
CA HIS A 307 5.49 1.81 -15.75
C HIS A 307 6.90 1.20 -15.68
N GLU A 308 7.89 1.93 -15.18
CA GLU A 308 9.24 1.43 -15.08
C GLU A 308 9.63 1.09 -13.64
N GLU A 309 10.21 -0.10 -13.48
CA GLU A 309 11.01 -0.45 -12.33
C GLU A 309 12.50 -0.53 -12.71
N LYS A 310 13.38 -0.01 -11.86
CA LYS A 310 14.83 -0.14 -11.99
C LYS A 310 15.46 -0.58 -10.69
N ALA A 311 15.88 -1.84 -10.66
CA ALA A 311 16.78 -2.35 -9.64
C ALA A 311 18.20 -1.78 -9.82
N LYS A 312 18.79 -1.31 -8.72
CA LYS A 312 20.15 -0.76 -8.67
C LYS A 312 20.94 -1.30 -7.50
N ASN A 313 22.19 -1.66 -7.77
CA ASN A 313 23.15 -1.96 -6.72
C ASN A 313 23.59 -0.66 -6.03
N PRO A 314 23.98 -0.70 -4.74
CA PRO A 314 24.50 0.44 -4.00
C PRO A 314 25.59 1.23 -4.74
N SER A 315 26.46 0.55 -5.49
CA SER A 315 27.55 1.17 -6.26
C SER A 315 27.09 1.99 -7.47
N GLU A 316 25.84 1.86 -7.89
CA GLU A 316 25.28 2.55 -9.07
C GLU A 316 24.48 3.82 -8.72
N ILE A 317 24.24 4.04 -7.42
CA ILE A 317 23.37 5.11 -6.92
C ILE A 317 24.10 5.95 -5.88
N THR A 318 23.52 7.10 -5.55
CA THR A 318 23.99 7.91 -4.44
C THR A 318 23.30 7.42 -3.17
N ILE A 319 24.09 7.13 -2.13
CA ILE A 319 23.60 6.82 -0.79
C ILE A 319 24.15 7.88 0.17
N VAL A 320 23.26 8.70 0.69
CA VAL A 320 23.58 9.75 1.67
C VAL A 320 23.85 9.08 3.02
N ASN A 321 24.93 9.51 3.69
CA ASN A 321 25.37 8.98 4.99
C ASN A 321 25.52 7.45 5.05
N GLN A 322 25.69 6.79 3.90
CA GLN A 322 25.78 5.31 3.74
C GLN A 322 24.49 4.53 4.03
N THR A 323 23.41 5.20 4.43
CA THR A 323 22.15 4.53 4.82
C THR A 323 20.92 5.04 4.07
N HIS A 324 20.94 6.26 3.54
CA HIS A 324 19.76 6.86 2.90
C HIS A 324 19.91 6.87 1.37
N PRO A 325 19.22 5.99 0.62
CA PRO A 325 19.28 6.03 -0.83
C PRO A 325 18.69 7.35 -1.34
N LYS A 326 19.38 8.01 -2.26
CA LYS A 326 18.93 9.28 -2.82
C LYS A 326 17.90 9.03 -3.93
N VAL A 327 16.73 9.64 -3.79
CA VAL A 327 15.65 9.64 -4.78
C VAL A 327 15.55 11.03 -5.39
N TYR A 328 15.50 11.09 -6.71
CA TYR A 328 15.18 12.29 -7.46
C TYR A 328 13.69 12.21 -7.80
N VAL A 329 12.88 13.07 -7.20
CA VAL A 329 11.41 12.99 -7.28
C VAL A 329 10.92 13.78 -8.48
N GLY A 330 10.28 13.06 -9.40
CA GLY A 330 9.54 13.59 -10.54
C GLY A 330 10.31 14.58 -11.42
N GLY A 331 9.57 15.23 -12.30
CA GLY A 331 10.17 16.02 -13.36
C GLY A 331 9.15 16.73 -14.23
N PHE A 332 9.66 17.24 -15.35
CA PHE A 332 8.86 17.87 -16.38
C PHE A 332 8.61 16.91 -17.54
N ILE A 333 7.34 16.71 -17.90
CA ILE A 333 6.93 15.99 -19.10
C ILE A 333 6.22 16.97 -20.04
N ALA A 334 6.45 16.81 -21.34
CA ALA A 334 5.69 17.47 -22.40
C ALA A 334 5.36 16.49 -23.52
N ILE A 335 4.08 16.38 -23.86
CA ILE A 335 3.56 15.44 -24.86
C ILE A 335 2.59 16.14 -25.82
N ASN A 336 2.56 15.65 -27.06
CA ASN A 336 1.49 15.93 -28.00
C ASN A 336 0.62 14.67 -28.10
N PHE A 337 -0.65 14.78 -27.73
CA PHE A 337 -1.60 13.68 -27.79
C PHE A 337 -2.89 14.15 -28.48
N GLU A 338 -3.32 13.41 -29.50
CA GLU A 338 -4.54 13.70 -30.29
C GLU A 338 -4.66 15.16 -30.80
N GLY A 339 -3.53 15.77 -31.18
CA GLY A 339 -3.50 17.14 -31.69
C GLY A 339 -3.53 18.24 -30.61
N SER A 340 -3.49 17.86 -29.33
CA SER A 340 -3.38 18.76 -28.19
C SER A 340 -2.02 18.61 -27.50
N PHE A 341 -1.53 19.70 -26.91
CA PHE A 341 -0.25 19.74 -26.19
C PHE A 341 -0.48 19.77 -24.69
N TYR A 342 0.16 18.86 -23.97
CA TYR A 342 0.08 18.73 -22.52
C TYR A 342 1.48 18.73 -21.93
N ALA A 343 1.69 19.54 -20.90
CA ALA A 343 2.98 19.62 -20.22
C ALA A 343 2.80 20.09 -18.78
N GLY A 344 3.66 19.63 -17.89
CA GLY A 344 3.61 20.00 -16.48
C GLY A 344 4.82 19.49 -15.69
N HIS A 345 4.88 19.91 -14.42
CA HIS A 345 5.84 19.46 -13.41
C HIS A 345 5.12 18.59 -12.39
N GLY A 346 5.86 17.85 -11.55
CA GLY A 346 5.27 17.13 -10.43
C GLY A 346 4.62 15.81 -10.87
N SER A 347 5.36 15.01 -11.63
CA SER A 347 5.03 13.61 -11.93
C SER A 347 5.29 12.67 -10.75
N HIS A 348 6.02 13.15 -9.73
CA HIS A 348 6.45 12.49 -8.50
C HIS A 348 7.19 11.15 -8.59
N GLY A 349 7.36 10.57 -9.78
CA GLY A 349 8.13 9.34 -10.01
C GLY A 349 9.46 9.28 -9.25
N SER A 350 9.78 8.12 -8.67
CA SER A 350 10.98 7.96 -7.84
C SER A 350 12.18 7.54 -8.68
N TYR A 351 13.03 8.49 -9.10
CA TYR A 351 14.17 8.23 -9.97
C TYR A 351 15.50 8.03 -9.22
N PHE A 352 16.33 7.12 -9.72
CA PHE A 352 17.68 6.85 -9.18
C PHE A 352 18.74 7.90 -9.54
N ARG A 353 18.44 8.81 -10.49
CA ARG A 353 19.33 9.90 -10.91
C ARG A 353 18.56 11.06 -11.55
N SER A 354 19.14 12.25 -11.46
CA SER A 354 18.76 13.39 -12.30
C SER A 354 19.16 13.17 -13.76
N GLY A 355 18.44 13.79 -14.69
CA GLY A 355 18.70 13.80 -16.11
C GLY A 355 17.42 13.68 -16.93
N ILE A 356 17.59 13.42 -18.23
CA ILE A 356 16.48 13.06 -19.10
C ILE A 356 16.31 11.55 -19.05
N HIS A 357 15.11 11.10 -18.71
CA HIS A 357 14.68 9.71 -18.82
C HIS A 357 13.78 9.59 -20.05
N TYR A 358 14.10 8.64 -20.93
CA TYR A 358 13.49 8.54 -22.25
C TYR A 358 12.42 7.46 -22.27
N ASN A 359 11.29 7.74 -22.93
CA ASN A 359 10.17 6.81 -23.12
C ASN A 359 9.61 6.24 -21.81
N VAL A 360 9.37 7.11 -20.82
CA VAL A 360 8.94 6.70 -19.47
C VAL A 360 7.49 6.18 -19.41
N ASN A 361 6.74 6.28 -20.50
CA ASN A 361 5.37 5.77 -20.60
C ASN A 361 5.01 5.34 -22.03
N ASP A 362 3.82 4.73 -22.18
CA ASP A 362 3.30 4.21 -23.45
C ASP A 362 3.14 5.26 -24.55
N LEU A 363 3.09 6.55 -24.18
CA LEU A 363 3.07 7.67 -25.11
C LEU A 363 4.47 8.07 -25.61
N ASN A 364 5.51 7.31 -25.24
CA ASN A 364 6.91 7.57 -25.56
C ASN A 364 7.35 8.98 -25.15
N SER A 365 6.86 9.45 -24.00
CA SER A 365 7.25 10.74 -23.47
C SER A 365 8.61 10.67 -22.78
N ASN A 366 9.31 11.80 -22.75
CA ASN A 366 10.54 11.94 -21.99
C ASN A 366 10.24 12.79 -20.76
N GLU A 367 10.88 12.44 -19.65
CA GLU A 367 10.82 13.22 -18.42
C GLU A 367 12.18 13.83 -18.09
N THR A 368 12.16 15.12 -17.76
CA THR A 368 13.35 15.85 -17.30
C THR A 368 13.31 15.98 -15.78
N VAL A 369 14.17 15.23 -15.11
CA VAL A 369 14.28 15.17 -13.64
C VAL A 369 15.54 15.93 -13.23
N ASP A 370 15.43 16.95 -12.38
CA ASP A 370 16.59 17.77 -12.01
C ASP A 370 17.06 17.61 -10.56
N GLY A 371 16.16 17.36 -9.61
CA GLY A 371 16.47 17.31 -8.18
C GLY A 371 17.02 18.62 -7.60
N ASN A 372 16.74 19.76 -8.24
CA ASN A 372 17.25 21.08 -7.81
C ASN A 372 16.26 21.86 -6.93
N GLY A 373 15.14 21.25 -6.57
CA GLY A 373 14.12 21.83 -5.69
C GLY A 373 14.45 21.64 -4.21
N LEU A 374 13.40 21.52 -3.41
CA LEU A 374 13.52 21.20 -1.98
C LEU A 374 14.19 19.83 -1.81
N VAL A 375 15.12 19.75 -0.86
CA VAL A 375 15.68 18.48 -0.39
C VAL A 375 15.01 18.15 0.93
N ILE A 376 14.45 16.95 1.01
CA ILE A 376 13.90 16.40 2.24
C ILE A 376 14.89 15.36 2.73
N ASP A 377 15.53 15.70 3.84
CA ASP A 377 16.48 14.81 4.49
C ASP A 377 15.78 14.10 5.64
N PHE A 378 15.83 12.79 5.60
CA PHE A 378 15.16 11.93 6.57
C PHE A 378 16.12 11.42 7.66
N ASP A 379 17.33 11.97 7.73
CA ASP A 379 18.25 11.68 8.84
C ASP A 379 17.63 12.17 10.16
N ASP A 380 17.58 11.30 11.18
CA ASP A 380 16.89 11.52 12.47
C ASP A 380 15.37 11.88 12.38
N TYR A 381 14.72 11.50 11.29
CA TYR A 381 13.37 11.95 10.97
C TYR A 381 12.24 11.22 11.73
N ALA A 382 11.25 11.99 12.17
CA ALA A 382 10.20 11.50 13.06
C ALA A 382 8.87 11.13 12.37
N ASN A 383 8.64 11.53 11.11
CA ASN A 383 7.33 11.34 10.45
C ASN A 383 7.31 10.09 9.56
N ILE A 384 7.74 8.95 10.11
CA ILE A 384 7.63 7.64 9.46
C ILE A 384 6.45 6.89 10.05
N VAL A 385 5.50 6.51 9.20
CA VAL A 385 4.34 5.71 9.57
C VAL A 385 4.57 4.27 9.15
N ILE A 386 4.60 3.34 10.10
CA ILE A 386 4.72 1.91 9.82
C ILE A 386 3.36 1.36 9.40
N LEU A 387 3.32 0.75 8.22
CA LEU A 387 2.14 0.15 7.63
C LEU A 387 2.15 -1.37 7.85
N PRO A 388 1.15 -1.94 8.53
CA PRO A 388 1.03 -3.39 8.68
C PRO A 388 0.56 -4.02 7.36
N GLY A 389 0.62 -5.36 7.27
CA GLY A 389 -0.08 -6.09 6.22
C GLY A 389 -1.60 -5.79 6.20
N LEU A 390 -2.21 -5.73 5.01
CA LEU A 390 -3.63 -5.37 4.84
C LEU A 390 -4.60 -6.27 5.63
N ASP A 391 -4.28 -7.56 5.76
CA ASP A 391 -5.07 -8.53 6.55
C ASP A 391 -5.17 -8.14 8.04
N TYR A 392 -4.21 -7.38 8.55
CA TYR A 392 -4.18 -6.93 9.95
C TYR A 392 -4.96 -5.64 10.18
N VAL A 393 -5.11 -4.82 9.15
CA VAL A 393 -6.04 -3.68 9.17
C VAL A 393 -7.50 -4.17 9.09
N ASN A 394 -7.75 -5.28 8.38
CA ASN A 394 -9.08 -5.81 8.07
C ASN A 394 -9.73 -6.68 9.18
N ASN A 395 -8.96 -7.18 10.16
CA ASN A 395 -9.47 -8.13 11.16
C ASN A 395 -10.45 -7.56 12.23
N GLY A 396 -10.84 -6.28 12.11
CA GLY A 396 -11.81 -5.63 12.98
C GLY A 396 -13.27 -5.79 12.54
N ASN A 397 -13.87 -6.96 12.68
CA ASN A 397 -15.34 -7.15 12.51
C ASN A 397 -16.21 -6.44 13.59
N ASN A 398 -15.59 -5.62 14.42
CA ASN A 398 -16.22 -4.74 15.38
C ASN A 398 -15.70 -3.32 15.09
N ASN A 399 -16.50 -2.29 15.32
CA ASN A 399 -16.19 -0.84 15.26
C ASN A 399 -14.99 -0.38 16.14
N THR A 400 -14.03 -1.26 16.40
CA THR A 400 -12.80 -1.08 17.15
C THR A 400 -11.71 -1.81 16.36
N ASN A 401 -11.31 -1.27 15.21
CA ASN A 401 -10.03 -1.65 14.61
C ASN A 401 -8.93 -1.19 15.58
N PRO A 402 -8.15 -2.09 16.21
CA PRO A 402 -7.14 -1.70 17.17
C PRO A 402 -5.81 -1.33 16.51
N TYR A 403 -5.67 -1.46 15.17
CA TYR A 403 -4.46 -1.06 14.47
C TYR A 403 -4.44 0.45 14.28
N ILE A 404 -4.06 1.05 15.39
CA ILE A 404 -3.51 2.37 15.49
C ILE A 404 -2.02 2.23 15.12
N ASP A 405 -1.48 3.13 14.31
CA ASP A 405 -0.03 3.14 14.07
C ASP A 405 0.75 3.28 15.39
N SER A 406 2.08 3.21 15.33
CA SER A 406 2.92 3.38 16.52
C SER A 406 2.77 4.75 17.23
N TYR A 407 2.00 5.69 16.67
CA TYR A 407 1.81 7.07 17.14
C TYR A 407 0.38 7.41 17.58
N GLY A 408 -0.63 6.58 17.35
CA GLY A 408 -2.00 6.95 17.69
C GLY A 408 -2.94 7.14 16.50
N ASN A 409 -2.48 6.99 15.26
CA ASN A 409 -3.27 7.32 14.07
C ASN A 409 -4.06 6.13 13.53
N ASN A 410 -5.25 6.45 13.02
CA ASN A 410 -6.18 5.50 12.44
C ASN A 410 -5.75 5.09 11.01
N LEU A 411 -5.50 3.79 10.78
CA LEU A 411 -5.10 3.26 9.48
C LEU A 411 -6.26 2.73 8.62
N ASN A 412 -7.51 3.06 8.97
CA ASN A 412 -8.70 2.62 8.23
C ASN A 412 -8.72 3.06 6.76
N TRP A 413 -7.95 4.07 6.36
CA TRP A 413 -7.82 4.46 4.97
C TRP A 413 -7.06 3.42 4.11
N MET A 414 -6.22 2.56 4.71
CA MET A 414 -5.45 1.56 3.96
C MET A 414 -6.33 0.50 3.28
N ILE A 415 -7.42 0.14 3.95
CA ILE A 415 -8.43 -0.82 3.49
C ILE A 415 -9.49 -0.14 2.60
N TYR A 416 -9.39 1.18 2.42
CA TYR A 416 -10.33 1.91 1.62
C TYR A 416 -10.07 1.64 0.13
N ASN A 417 -11.08 1.10 -0.50
CA ASN A 417 -11.05 0.59 -1.86
C ASN A 417 -11.86 1.51 -2.77
N ALA A 418 -11.49 2.78 -2.80
CA ALA A 418 -11.99 3.70 -3.81
C ALA A 418 -10.86 4.54 -4.37
N MET A 419 -11.22 5.43 -5.28
CA MET A 419 -10.27 6.33 -5.91
C MET A 419 -9.83 7.44 -4.95
N TRP A 420 -8.56 7.78 -5.01
CA TRP A 420 -7.99 8.92 -4.30
C TRP A 420 -7.90 10.09 -5.27
N GLY A 421 -8.74 11.10 -5.09
CA GLY A 421 -8.78 12.29 -5.93
C GLY A 421 -9.97 12.37 -6.89
N HIS A 422 -10.27 13.60 -7.32
CA HIS A 422 -11.27 13.89 -8.34
C HIS A 422 -10.98 13.16 -9.66
N LEU A 423 -12.04 12.72 -10.33
CA LEU A 423 -12.00 11.82 -11.49
C LEU A 423 -11.49 12.46 -12.76
N VAL A 424 -11.69 13.78 -12.85
CA VAL A 424 -11.35 14.55 -14.04
C VAL A 424 -10.58 15.79 -13.60
N SER A 425 -9.34 15.89 -14.04
CA SER A 425 -8.53 17.11 -13.94
C SER A 425 -8.47 17.83 -15.29
N HIS A 426 -8.36 19.16 -15.29
CA HIS A 426 -8.43 19.96 -16.52
C HIS A 426 -7.33 21.04 -16.61
N PRO A 427 -6.79 21.33 -17.80
CA PRO A 427 -6.79 20.48 -18.98
C PRO A 427 -5.90 19.27 -18.72
N SER A 428 -6.31 18.06 -19.05
CA SER A 428 -5.46 16.86 -18.90
C SER A 428 -5.40 16.10 -20.22
N ALA A 429 -4.36 15.28 -20.43
CA ALA A 429 -4.09 14.66 -21.72
C ALA A 429 -5.24 13.80 -22.29
N GLY A 430 -6.24 13.46 -21.46
CA GLY A 430 -7.36 12.58 -21.78
C GLY A 430 -8.74 13.25 -21.73
N THR A 431 -8.84 14.57 -21.68
CA THR A 431 -10.14 15.25 -21.80
C THR A 431 -10.84 14.96 -23.14
N GLY A 432 -10.07 14.60 -24.18
CA GLY A 432 -10.59 14.11 -25.46
C GLY A 432 -11.25 12.72 -25.37
N LEU A 433 -10.76 11.83 -24.49
CA LEU A 433 -11.24 10.45 -24.37
C LEU A 433 -12.67 10.40 -23.81
N TYR A 434 -13.00 11.22 -22.81
CA TYR A 434 -14.34 11.29 -22.20
C TYR A 434 -15.45 11.72 -23.17
N SER A 435 -15.11 12.55 -24.16
CA SER A 435 -16.08 12.98 -25.17
C SER A 435 -16.47 11.86 -26.17
N SER A 436 -15.85 10.69 -26.06
CA SER A 436 -16.08 9.54 -26.95
C SER A 436 -16.73 8.37 -26.21
N LEU A 437 -17.64 7.67 -26.90
CA LEU A 437 -18.23 6.40 -26.44
C LEU A 437 -17.15 5.36 -26.05
N LYS A 438 -15.94 5.48 -26.61
CA LYS A 438 -14.80 4.62 -26.28
C LYS A 438 -14.20 4.96 -24.90
N GLY A 439 -14.00 6.22 -24.54
CA GLY A 439 -13.54 6.56 -23.17
C GLY A 439 -14.56 6.19 -22.10
N PHE A 440 -15.85 6.23 -22.45
CA PHE A 440 -16.93 5.73 -21.59
C PHE A 440 -16.97 4.19 -21.49
N LEU A 441 -16.70 3.46 -22.58
CA LEU A 441 -16.56 1.99 -22.53
C LEU A 441 -15.26 1.56 -21.84
N ASP A 442 -14.19 2.33 -21.98
CA ASP A 442 -12.93 2.15 -21.24
C ASP A 442 -13.18 2.42 -19.73
N LEU A 443 -14.02 3.41 -19.35
CA LEU A 443 -14.53 3.60 -17.99
C LEU A 443 -15.34 2.40 -17.51
N ILE A 444 -16.28 1.88 -18.32
CA ILE A 444 -17.05 0.70 -17.93
C ILE A 444 -16.14 -0.54 -17.83
N GLU A 445 -15.19 -0.76 -18.74
CA GLU A 445 -14.20 -1.84 -18.64
C GLU A 445 -13.24 -1.65 -17.45
N PHE A 446 -12.96 -0.39 -17.07
CA PHE A 446 -12.23 -0.03 -15.86
C PHE A 446 -12.99 -0.46 -14.60
N VAL A 447 -14.28 -0.11 -14.50
CA VAL A 447 -15.09 -0.37 -13.29
C VAL A 447 -15.71 -1.79 -13.28
N VAL A 448 -15.73 -2.53 -14.39
CA VAL A 448 -16.36 -3.88 -14.48
C VAL A 448 -15.34 -5.00 -14.79
N GLY A 449 -14.10 -4.67 -15.18
CA GLY A 449 -13.07 -5.65 -15.51
C GLY A 449 -12.22 -6.08 -14.32
N SER A 450 -11.82 -7.35 -14.26
CA SER A 450 -10.90 -7.92 -13.26
C SER A 450 -9.42 -7.86 -13.66
N LYS A 451 -9.06 -7.03 -14.65
CA LYS A 451 -7.70 -6.96 -15.23
C LYS A 451 -6.81 -5.85 -14.68
N TRP A 452 -7.25 -5.18 -13.61
CA TRP A 452 -6.71 -3.88 -13.17
C TRP A 452 -5.78 -3.92 -11.97
N PHE A 453 -5.32 -5.11 -11.58
CA PHE A 453 -4.53 -5.29 -10.36
C PHE A 453 -3.04 -4.98 -10.52
N ASP A 454 -2.57 -4.56 -11.70
CA ASP A 454 -1.17 -4.23 -11.92
C ASP A 454 -0.86 -2.73 -11.72
N SER A 455 -0.40 -2.42 -10.50
CA SER A 455 0.44 -1.27 -10.13
C SER A 455 -0.21 0.14 -10.06
N PRO A 456 0.33 1.07 -9.24
CA PRO A 456 0.06 2.52 -9.34
C PRO A 456 0.42 3.16 -10.70
N ASP A 457 0.96 2.36 -11.62
CA ASP A 457 1.72 2.85 -12.76
C ASP A 457 0.88 3.40 -13.93
N ASN A 458 -0.45 3.52 -13.86
CA ASN A 458 -1.26 3.92 -15.02
C ASN A 458 -1.14 5.43 -15.35
N PRO A 459 -0.53 5.84 -16.48
CA PRO A 459 -0.35 7.22 -16.93
C PRO A 459 -1.65 7.83 -17.52
N GLY A 460 -2.82 7.36 -17.08
CA GLY A 460 -4.11 7.94 -17.44
C GLY A 460 -4.57 8.95 -16.39
N ASN A 461 -5.37 9.95 -16.78
CA ASN A 461 -5.76 11.10 -15.93
C ASN A 461 -6.80 10.73 -14.86
N TRP A 462 -6.63 9.57 -14.25
CA TRP A 462 -7.54 8.93 -13.32
C TRP A 462 -6.94 9.06 -11.92
N SER A 463 -7.81 9.19 -10.93
CA SER A 463 -7.40 9.08 -9.55
C SER A 463 -6.83 7.69 -9.24
N VAL A 464 -5.84 7.67 -8.36
CA VAL A 464 -5.06 6.46 -8.07
C VAL A 464 -5.88 5.57 -7.14
N PRO A 465 -5.96 4.25 -7.37
CA PRO A 465 -6.59 3.35 -6.42
C PRO A 465 -5.82 3.33 -5.09
N GLY A 466 -6.53 3.20 -3.98
CA GLY A 466 -5.92 3.14 -2.65
C GLY A 466 -5.11 1.86 -2.38
N PRO A 467 -4.31 1.83 -1.30
CA PRO A 467 -3.45 0.70 -0.90
C PRO A 467 -4.08 -0.69 -1.01
N ALA A 468 -5.35 -0.84 -0.63
CA ALA A 468 -6.09 -2.11 -0.65
C ALA A 468 -6.14 -2.79 -2.03
N GLN A 469 -6.06 -2.02 -3.12
CA GLN A 469 -6.16 -2.52 -4.49
C GLN A 469 -4.81 -2.89 -5.11
N HIS A 470 -3.71 -2.61 -4.42
CA HIS A 470 -2.37 -2.80 -4.96
C HIS A 470 -1.97 -4.25 -4.72
N SER A 471 -2.08 -5.10 -5.76
CA SER A 471 -1.62 -6.50 -5.70
C SER A 471 -0.12 -6.65 -5.36
N LYS A 472 0.63 -5.54 -5.41
CA LYS A 472 2.07 -5.43 -5.19
C LYS A 472 2.47 -5.05 -3.77
N TRP A 473 1.53 -4.88 -2.84
CA TRP A 473 1.84 -4.57 -1.43
C TRP A 473 2.81 -5.62 -0.82
N GLU A 474 2.75 -6.86 -1.32
CA GLU A 474 3.71 -7.91 -1.05
C GLU A 474 4.12 -8.62 -2.35
N VAL A 475 4.94 -8.01 -3.21
CA VAL A 475 5.57 -8.79 -4.30
C VAL A 475 6.59 -9.77 -3.69
N LYS A 476 6.10 -10.97 -3.33
CA LYS A 476 6.89 -12.12 -2.86
C LYS A 476 7.76 -12.78 -3.95
N GLY A 477 8.11 -12.05 -5.00
CA GLY A 477 8.83 -12.56 -6.16
C GLY A 477 9.87 -11.58 -6.67
N TYR A 478 11.05 -11.60 -6.05
CA TYR A 478 12.28 -11.08 -6.64
C TYR A 478 13.15 -12.22 -7.19
#